data_AF-U7GRG5-F1
#
_entry.id   AF-U7GRG5-F1
#
_cell.length_a   1.000
_cell.length_b   1.000
_cell.length_c   1.000
_cell.angle_alpha   90.00
_cell.angle_beta   90.00
_cell.angle_gamma   90.00
#
_symmetry.space_group_name_H-M   'P 1'
#
loop_
_entity.id
_entity.type
_entity.pdbx_description
1 polymer ?
#
loop_
_entity_poly.entity_id
_entity_poly.type
_entity_poly.pdbx_seq_one_letter_code
_entity_poly.pdbx_strand_id
1 'polypeptide(L)' 'MALDPRITHAITEAVEEAGQPETLAHRLIAWFEAITTGNEDIHDSETSARHLDLLFSSTTVSGETEEEGDN' A
#
# COMPACT_ATOMS: atom_id res chain seq x y z
N MET A 1 -7.49 -16.04 -8.92
CA MET A 1 -8.63 -16.05 -7.96
C MET A 1 -8.86 -14.62 -7.52
N ALA A 2 -10.09 -14.22 -7.16
CA ALA A 2 -10.28 -12.94 -6.48
C ALA A 2 -9.65 -13.02 -5.07
N LEU A 3 -9.08 -11.91 -4.59
CA LEU A 3 -8.55 -11.82 -3.22
C LEU A 3 -9.68 -12.10 -2.22
N ASP A 4 -9.36 -12.80 -1.12
CA ASP A 4 -10.35 -13.13 -0.09
C ASP A 4 -10.94 -11.82 0.49
N PRO A 5 -12.28 -11.66 0.51
CA PRO A 5 -12.92 -10.44 1.04
C PRO A 5 -12.52 -10.08 2.47
N ARG A 6 -12.14 -11.06 3.29
CA ARG A 6 -11.65 -10.84 4.66
C ARG A 6 -10.28 -10.15 4.66
N ILE A 7 -9.43 -10.46 3.69
CA ILE A 7 -8.13 -9.81 3.51
C ILE A 7 -8.35 -8.38 3.04
N THR A 8 -9.23 -8.16 2.07
CA THR A 8 -9.62 -6.82 1.60
C THR A 8 -10.10 -5.96 2.75
N HIS A 9 -11.02 -6.48 3.57
CA HIS A 9 -11.54 -5.76 4.73
C HIS A 9 -10.45 -5.44 5.76
N ALA A 10 -9.60 -6.42 6.10
CA ALA A 10 -8.50 -6.21 7.05
C ALA A 10 -7.49 -5.17 6.57
N ILE A 11 -7.20 -5.11 5.26
CA ILE A 11 -6.32 -4.07 4.67
C ILE A 11 -6.97 -2.69 4.82
N THR A 12 -8.25 -2.56 4.47
CA THR A 12 -8.97 -1.28 4.58
C THR A 12 -9.01 -0.80 6.03
N GLU A 13 -9.37 -1.65 6.99
CA GLU A 13 -9.38 -1.29 8.41
C GLU A 13 -8.00 -0.88 8.91
N ALA A 14 -6.95 -1.65 8.59
CA ALA A 14 -5.59 -1.33 9.04
C ALA A 14 -5.07 0.01 8.48
N VAL A 15 -5.39 0.34 7.23
CA VAL A 15 -5.04 1.62 6.61
C VAL A 15 -5.80 2.77 7.28
N GLU A 16 -7.09 2.59 7.54
CA GLU A 16 -7.93 3.59 8.22
C GLU A 16 -7.47 3.83 9.67
N GLU A 17 -7.24 2.76 10.44
CA GLU A 17 -6.74 2.82 11.82
C GLU A 17 -5.37 3.50 11.92
N ALA A 18 -4.52 3.32 10.91
CA ALA A 18 -3.22 3.98 10.81
C ALA A 18 -3.28 5.44 10.32
N GLY A 19 -4.48 5.98 10.04
CA GLY A 19 -4.68 7.34 9.54
C GLY A 19 -4.12 7.54 8.12
N GLN A 20 -3.99 6.46 7.36
CA GLN A 20 -3.41 6.49 6.02
C GLN A 20 -4.47 6.80 4.95
N PRO A 21 -4.07 7.25 3.75
CA PRO A 21 -5.01 7.52 2.66
C PRO A 21 -5.73 6.24 2.18
N GLU A 22 -7.04 6.32 1.89
CA GLU A 22 -7.81 5.20 1.32
C GLU A 22 -7.20 4.66 0.01
N THR A 23 -6.49 5.52 -0.72
CA THR A 23 -5.81 5.16 -1.96
C THR A 23 -4.68 4.16 -1.73
N LEU A 24 -4.06 4.14 -0.54
CA LEU A 24 -3.07 3.14 -0.14
C LEU A 24 -3.72 1.75 -0.02
N ALA A 25 -4.88 1.66 0.63
CA ALA A 25 -5.63 0.39 0.73
C ALA A 25 -5.97 -0.15 -0.65
N HIS A 26 -6.49 0.69 -1.56
CA HIS A 26 -6.80 0.28 -2.92
C HIS A 26 -5.58 -0.22 -3.69
N ARG A 27 -4.41 0.43 -3.52
CA ARG A 27 -3.15 0.00 -4.15
C ARG A 27 -2.67 -1.34 -3.59
N LEU A 28 -2.74 -1.54 -2.28
CA LEU A 28 -2.39 -2.80 -1.63
C LEU A 28 -3.28 -3.94 -2.15
N ILE A 29 -4.60 -3.75 -2.13
CA ILE A 29 -5.58 -4.74 -2.61
C ILE A 29 -5.31 -5.10 -4.06
N ALA A 30 -5.17 -4.10 -4.94
CA ALA A 30 -4.92 -4.34 -6.37
C ALA A 30 -3.61 -5.12 -6.61
N TRP A 31 -2.57 -4.82 -5.83
CA TRP A 31 -1.30 -5.54 -5.92
C TRP A 31 -1.42 -7.00 -5.47
N PHE A 32 -2.07 -7.26 -4.33
CA PHE A 32 -2.35 -8.63 -3.86
C PHE A 32 -3.25 -9.41 -4.84
N GLU A 33 -4.22 -8.76 -5.48
CA GLU A 33 -5.02 -9.37 -6.54
C GLU A 33 -4.18 -9.74 -7.75
N ALA A 34 -3.27 -8.86 -8.20
CA ALA A 34 -2.37 -9.15 -9.31
C ALA A 34 -1.49 -10.38 -9.03
N ILE A 35 -0.96 -10.50 -7.81
CA ILE A 35 -0.17 -11.66 -7.37
C ILE A 35 -1.02 -12.94 -7.34
N THR A 36 -2.19 -12.90 -6.70
CA THR A 36 -3.06 -14.09 -6.52
C THR A 36 -3.79 -14.53 -7.79
N THR A 37 -3.83 -13.68 -8.82
CA THR A 37 -4.33 -14.03 -10.16
C THR A 37 -3.24 -14.51 -11.09
N GLY A 38 -1.96 -14.40 -10.70
CA GLY A 38 -0.82 -14.74 -11.54
C GLY A 38 -0.54 -13.70 -12.64
N ASN A 39 -1.15 -12.52 -12.56
CA ASN A 39 -0.82 -11.38 -13.42
C ASN A 39 0.51 -10.75 -13.02
N GLU A 40 0.93 -10.95 -11.77
CA GLU A 40 2.22 -10.51 -11.27
C GLU A 40 2.96 -11.65 -10.56
N ASP A 41 4.27 -11.70 -10.77
CA ASP A 41 5.17 -12.63 -10.10
C ASP A 41 5.92 -11.90 -8.97
N ILE A 42 5.63 -12.28 -7.73
CA ILE A 42 6.31 -11.74 -6.53
C ILE A 42 7.81 -12.09 -6.49
N HIS A 43 8.25 -13.08 -7.28
CA HIS A 43 9.65 -13.44 -7.42
C HIS A 43 10.39 -12.60 -8.47
N ASP A 44 9.67 -11.80 -9.28
CA ASP A 44 10.28 -10.79 -10.11
C ASP A 44 10.64 -9.56 -9.26
N SER A 45 11.93 -9.43 -8.98
CA SER A 45 12.48 -8.36 -8.14
C SER A 45 12.27 -6.96 -8.75
N GLU A 46 12.28 -6.82 -10.07
CA GLU A 46 12.15 -5.51 -10.70
C GLU A 46 10.72 -4.98 -10.57
N THR A 47 9.75 -5.84 -10.90
CA THR A 47 8.33 -5.51 -10.82
C THR A 47 7.91 -5.30 -9.36
N SER A 48 8.37 -6.16 -8.46
CA SER A 48 8.10 -6.02 -7.01
C SER A 48 8.66 -4.72 -6.44
N ALA A 49 9.90 -4.33 -6.82
CA ALA A 49 10.50 -3.08 -6.35
C ALA A 49 9.67 -1.86 -6.77
N ARG A 50 9.18 -1.83 -8.02
CA ARG A 50 8.34 -0.74 -8.53
C ARG A 50 7.02 -0.61 -7.75
N HIS A 51 6.40 -1.73 -7.40
CA HIS A 51 5.18 -1.72 -6.58
C HIS A 51 5.44 -1.24 -5.16
N LEU A 52 6.55 -1.67 -4.55
CA LEU A 52 6.95 -1.20 -3.23
C LEU A 52 7.23 0.31 -3.22
N ASP A 53 7.89 0.86 -4.23
CA ASP A 53 8.11 2.31 -4.37
C ASP A 53 6.78 3.07 -4.46
N LEU A 54 5.82 2.55 -5.25
CA LEU A 54 4.50 3.16 -5.36
C LEU A 54 3.73 3.13 -4.03
N LEU A 55 3.80 2.03 -3.28
CA LEU A 55 3.16 1.91 -1.97
C LEU A 55 3.81 2.85 -0.96
N PHE A 56 5.14 2.88 -0.93
CA PHE A 56 5.91 3.76 -0.06
C PHE A 56 5.60 5.24 -0.33
N SER A 57 5.59 5.66 -1.60
CA SER A 57 5.25 7.04 -1.98
C SER A 57 3.82 7.47 -1.63
N SER A 58 2.90 6.52 -1.45
CA SER A 58 1.53 6.79 -0.99
C SER A 58 1.32 6.68 0.51
N THR A 59 2.36 6.28 1.25
CA THR A 59 2.28 6.16 2.71
C THR A 59 2.58 7.54 3.32
N THR A 60 1.66 8.02 4.15
CA THR A 60 1.87 9.22 4.94
C THR A 60 2.73 8.87 6.15
N VAL A 61 3.93 9.44 6.23
CA VAL A 61 4.79 9.27 7.41
C VAL A 61 4.41 10.32 8.45
N SER A 62 3.68 9.91 9.48
CA SER A 62 3.48 10.73 10.68
C SER A 62 4.81 10.86 11.41
N GLY A 63 5.60 11.86 11.04
CA GLY A 63 6.96 12.07 11.55
C GLY A 63 7.85 12.97 10.68
N GLU A 64 7.43 13.34 9.46
CA GLU A 64 8.12 14.38 8.68
C GLU A 64 7.66 15.77 9.12
N THR A 65 8.27 16.22 10.22
CA THR A 65 8.74 17.59 10.46
C THR A 65 7.68 18.70 10.47
N GLU A 66 7.22 19.04 11.68
CA GLU A 66 7.03 20.44 12.07
C GLU A 66 8.37 21.18 11.86
N GLU A 67 8.63 21.66 10.65
CA GLU A 67 9.54 22.79 10.42
C GLU A 67 8.66 24.05 10.38
N GLU A 68 8.04 24.35 11.53
CA GLU A 68 7.70 25.73 11.88
C GLU A 68 8.84 26.28 12.72
N GLY A 69 9.56 27.29 12.22
CA GLY A 69 10.37 28.15 13.09
C GLY A 69 11.61 28.82 12.51
N ASP A 70 11.39 29.91 11.78
CA ASP A 70 12.03 31.23 11.96
C ASP A 70 13.57 31.38 11.88
N ASN A 71 14.05 31.97 10.78
CA ASN A 71 14.81 33.25 10.81
C ASN A 71 14.92 33.88 9.40
#